data_AF-A0A2A5QP98-F1
#
_entry.id   AF-A0A2A5QP98-F1
#
_cell.length_a   1.000
_cell.length_b   1.000
_cell.length_c   1.000
_cell.angle_alpha   90.00
_cell.angle_beta   90.00
_cell.angle_gamma   90.00
#
_symmetry.space_group_name_H-M   'P 1'
#
loop_
_entity.id
_entity.type
_entity.pdbx_description
1 polymer ?
#
loop_
_entity_poly.entity_id
_entity_poly.type
_entity_poly.pdbx_seq_one_letter_code
_entity_poly.pdbx_strand_id
1 'polypeptide(L)'
;MSDVEPLVSERALARTYNHPSYSDPADAVDDYRRVLAYASRHPSQGSSAIASALDLPRGRIRPWLDGGAPDAVNAIDTAREHGWLQAEFDDPEFTGLNTLVANVFSGGSIADEYYRPSFVLNHRGEDSHVIDALELARVDYEVIDDRDGRGDEARPTEDSTVLGRVLAVLGAPVGAKSNQRLSLPSYLEEAPDDVREQFAYAYLENRAIEHEGKATLTVREDRNRTYLEDLAALIDDVAGGGVEFRERDIVVSADAARQLGTVR
;
A
#
# COMPACT_ATOMS: atom_id res chain seq x y z
N MET A 1 -15.73 -22.80 1.32
CA MET A 1 -14.89 -21.69 0.86
C MET A 1 -14.41 -21.02 2.12
N SER A 2 -13.10 -20.99 2.34
CA SER A 2 -12.52 -20.39 3.54
C SER A 2 -12.90 -18.90 3.54
N ASP A 3 -13.50 -18.40 4.61
CA ASP A 3 -13.76 -16.96 4.82
C ASP A 3 -12.43 -16.27 5.15
N VAL A 4 -11.48 -16.27 4.21
CA VAL A 4 -10.27 -15.48 4.32
C VAL A 4 -10.65 -14.05 3.96
N GLU A 5 -10.41 -13.12 4.88
CA GLU A 5 -10.65 -11.70 4.60
C GLU A 5 -9.68 -11.26 3.48
N PRO A 6 -10.17 -10.60 2.42
CA PRO A 6 -9.29 -10.20 1.32
C PRO A 6 -8.24 -9.20 1.81
N LEU A 7 -7.03 -9.29 1.25
CA LEU A 7 -5.89 -8.42 1.58
C LEU A 7 -6.23 -6.93 1.45
N VAL A 8 -7.01 -6.58 0.43
CA VAL A 8 -7.60 -5.25 0.25
C VAL A 8 -9.10 -5.40 0.10
N SER A 9 -9.84 -5.05 1.15
CA SER A 9 -11.31 -5.07 1.14
C SER A 9 -11.89 -3.71 0.74
N GLU A 10 -13.06 -3.73 0.09
CA GLU A 10 -13.79 -2.50 -0.26
C GLU A 10 -14.08 -1.64 0.97
N ARG A 11 -14.42 -2.27 2.11
CA ARG A 11 -14.69 -1.56 3.36
C ARG A 11 -13.43 -0.89 3.91
N ALA A 12 -12.29 -1.58 3.88
CA ALA A 12 -11.02 -1.02 4.33
C ALA A 12 -10.62 0.18 3.45
N LEU A 13 -10.73 0.03 2.12
CA LEU A 13 -10.45 1.13 1.19
C LEU A 13 -11.38 2.32 1.40
N ALA A 14 -12.68 2.09 1.55
CA ALA A 14 -13.65 3.15 1.79
C ALA A 14 -13.34 3.94 3.07
N ARG A 15 -12.91 3.25 4.14
CA ARG A 15 -12.55 3.87 5.42
C ARG A 15 -11.32 4.78 5.37
N THR A 16 -10.53 4.74 4.31
CA THR A 16 -9.46 5.73 4.12
C THR A 16 -10.01 7.12 3.78
N TYR A 17 -11.23 7.22 3.27
CA TYR A 17 -11.87 8.49 2.89
C TYR A 17 -12.55 9.16 4.08
N ASN A 18 -12.72 10.48 4.00
CA ASN A 18 -13.56 11.22 4.94
C ASN A 18 -14.91 11.49 4.28
N HIS A 19 -16.01 11.26 4.99
CA HIS A 19 -17.34 11.63 4.49
C HIS A 19 -18.08 12.51 5.52
N PRO A 20 -18.50 13.74 5.16
CA PRO A 20 -19.07 14.69 6.13
C PRO A 20 -20.42 14.24 6.73
N SER A 21 -21.12 13.31 6.06
CA SER A 21 -22.44 12.82 6.48
C SER A 21 -22.49 11.38 7.01
N TYR A 22 -21.36 10.66 7.06
CA TYR A 22 -21.31 9.28 7.56
C TYR A 22 -20.22 9.16 8.64
N SER A 23 -20.51 8.43 9.71
CA SER A 23 -19.50 8.12 10.73
C SER A 23 -18.53 7.04 10.28
N ASP A 24 -19.01 6.02 9.57
CA ASP A 24 -18.17 5.06 8.83
C ASP A 24 -18.33 5.36 7.32
N PRO A 25 -17.28 5.82 6.63
CA PRO A 25 -17.33 6.06 5.18
C PRO A 25 -17.80 4.86 4.35
N ALA A 26 -17.60 3.62 4.84
CA ALA A 26 -18.10 2.42 4.15
C ALA A 26 -19.64 2.41 4.05
N ASP A 27 -20.35 3.04 4.99
CA ASP A 27 -21.81 3.12 4.95
C ASP A 27 -22.31 3.98 3.77
N ALA A 28 -21.49 4.92 3.29
CA ALA A 28 -21.80 5.71 2.09
C ALA A 28 -21.84 4.83 0.83
N VAL A 29 -20.94 3.84 0.75
CA VAL A 29 -20.89 2.86 -0.35
C VAL A 29 -22.12 1.97 -0.31
N ASP A 30 -22.49 1.47 0.87
CA ASP A 30 -23.66 0.61 1.07
C ASP A 30 -24.96 1.35 0.69
N ASP A 31 -25.11 2.60 1.14
CA ASP A 31 -26.26 3.44 0.81
C ASP A 31 -26.32 3.80 -0.68
N TYR A 32 -25.19 4.13 -1.29
CA TYR A 32 -25.12 4.40 -2.72
C TYR A 32 -25.63 3.21 -3.53
N ARG A 33 -25.13 2.00 -3.24
CA ARG A 33 -25.55 0.76 -3.90
C ARG A 33 -27.02 0.47 -3.66
N ARG A 34 -27.51 0.66 -2.44
CA ARG A 34 -28.92 0.49 -2.06
C ARG A 34 -29.83 1.44 -2.84
N VAL A 35 -29.43 2.69 -3.00
CA VAL A 35 -30.16 3.70 -3.78
C VAL A 35 -30.26 3.31 -5.25
N LEU A 36 -29.13 2.96 -5.89
CA LEU A 36 -29.13 2.59 -7.30
C LEU A 36 -29.92 1.30 -7.56
N ALA A 37 -29.79 0.30 -6.69
CA ALA A 37 -30.56 -0.94 -6.77
C ALA A 37 -32.07 -0.71 -6.57
N TYR A 38 -32.46 0.25 -5.74
CA TYR A 38 -33.85 0.61 -5.57
C TYR A 38 -34.38 1.36 -6.80
N ALA A 39 -33.62 2.33 -7.32
CA ALA A 39 -34.00 3.15 -8.47
C ALA A 39 -34.15 2.30 -9.75
N SER A 40 -33.27 1.33 -9.97
CA SER A 40 -33.35 0.42 -11.12
C SER A 40 -34.62 -0.44 -11.11
N ARG A 41 -35.12 -0.81 -9.92
CA ARG A 41 -36.39 -1.53 -9.75
C ARG A 41 -37.63 -0.62 -9.82
N HIS A 42 -37.45 0.70 -9.68
CA HIS A 42 -38.53 1.68 -9.65
C HIS A 42 -38.24 2.88 -10.58
N PRO A 43 -38.08 2.67 -11.90
CA PRO A 43 -37.57 3.68 -12.82
C PRO A 43 -38.47 4.91 -12.98
N SER A 44 -39.75 4.83 -12.60
CA SER A 44 -40.68 5.98 -12.63
C SER A 44 -40.66 6.81 -11.35
N GLN A 45 -39.98 6.37 -10.29
CA GLN A 45 -39.94 7.09 -9.02
C GLN A 45 -38.88 8.20 -9.03
N GLY A 46 -39.30 9.42 -8.71
CA GLY A 46 -38.39 10.54 -8.54
C GLY A 46 -37.61 10.47 -7.22
N SER A 47 -36.54 11.27 -7.12
CA SER A 47 -35.66 11.32 -5.93
C SER A 47 -36.38 11.52 -4.60
N SER A 48 -37.50 12.24 -4.55
CA SER A 48 -38.29 12.39 -3.32
C SER A 48 -38.91 11.08 -2.84
N ALA A 49 -39.46 10.29 -3.75
CA ALA A 49 -40.11 9.02 -3.42
C ALA A 49 -39.07 7.97 -2.99
N ILE A 50 -37.92 7.92 -3.68
CA ILE A 50 -36.80 7.02 -3.33
C ILE A 50 -36.23 7.39 -1.95
N ALA A 51 -36.02 8.69 -1.69
CA ALA A 51 -35.52 9.18 -0.40
C ALA A 51 -36.42 8.76 0.76
N SER A 52 -37.74 8.94 0.63
CA SER A 52 -38.71 8.51 1.64
C SER A 52 -38.76 6.99 1.80
N ALA A 53 -38.62 6.22 0.71
CA ALA A 53 -38.65 4.76 0.77
C ALA A 53 -37.42 4.15 1.46
N LEU A 54 -36.25 4.79 1.34
CA LEU A 54 -34.99 4.31 1.89
C LEU A 54 -34.59 4.97 3.22
N ASP A 55 -35.42 5.90 3.72
CA ASP A 55 -35.14 6.73 4.89
C ASP A 55 -33.79 7.48 4.77
N LEU A 56 -33.56 8.10 3.61
CA LEU A 56 -32.32 8.84 3.33
C LEU A 56 -32.62 10.30 2.97
N PRO A 57 -31.73 11.25 3.32
CA PRO A 57 -31.88 12.64 2.89
C PRO A 57 -31.90 12.75 1.37
N ARG A 58 -32.95 13.35 0.81
CA ARG A 58 -33.09 13.55 -0.65
C ARG A 58 -31.88 14.26 -1.27
N GLY A 59 -31.33 15.26 -0.58
CA GLY A 59 -30.15 16.00 -1.04
C GLY A 59 -28.89 15.13 -1.20
N ARG A 60 -28.79 14.03 -0.44
CA ARG A 60 -27.68 13.08 -0.52
C ARG A 60 -27.81 12.16 -1.73
N ILE A 61 -29.00 11.63 -1.97
CA ILE A 61 -29.20 10.61 -3.00
C ILE A 61 -29.39 11.19 -4.41
N ARG A 62 -29.83 12.46 -4.51
CA ARG A 62 -30.09 13.08 -5.80
C ARG A 62 -28.85 13.13 -6.71
N PRO A 63 -27.67 13.58 -6.25
CA PRO A 63 -26.45 13.52 -7.06
C PRO A 63 -26.12 12.11 -7.56
N TRP A 64 -26.41 11.09 -6.75
CA TRP A 64 -26.16 9.68 -7.12
C TRP A 64 -27.07 9.19 -8.24
N LEU A 65 -28.35 9.59 -8.20
CA LEU A 65 -29.32 9.30 -9.25
C LEU A 65 -29.02 10.05 -10.56
N ASP A 66 -28.35 11.21 -10.46
CA ASP A 66 -27.93 12.04 -11.59
C ASP A 66 -26.56 11.59 -12.16
N GLY A 67 -26.02 10.44 -11.73
CA GLY A 67 -24.80 9.83 -12.25
C GLY A 67 -23.52 10.12 -11.46
N GLY A 68 -23.57 10.91 -10.38
CA GLY A 68 -22.45 11.07 -9.46
C GLY A 68 -22.25 9.86 -8.55
N ALA A 69 -21.11 9.78 -7.87
CA ALA A 69 -20.82 8.75 -6.88
C ALA A 69 -19.97 9.32 -5.73
N PRO A 70 -20.04 8.75 -4.51
CA PRO A 70 -19.07 9.05 -3.46
C PRO A 70 -17.63 8.73 -3.92
N ASP A 71 -16.65 9.51 -3.46
CA ASP A 71 -15.24 9.29 -3.82
C ASP A 71 -14.75 7.88 -3.47
N ALA A 72 -15.20 7.32 -2.35
CA ALA A 72 -14.92 5.95 -1.95
C ALA A 72 -15.45 4.90 -2.95
N VAL A 73 -16.59 5.16 -3.60
CA VAL A 73 -17.13 4.28 -4.64
C VAL A 73 -16.26 4.34 -5.89
N ASN A 74 -15.91 5.56 -6.34
CA ASN A 74 -15.00 5.72 -7.49
C ASN A 74 -13.66 5.01 -7.22
N ALA A 75 -13.10 5.16 -6.01
CA ALA A 75 -11.86 4.50 -5.62
C ALA A 75 -11.95 2.97 -5.62
N ILE A 76 -13.09 2.42 -5.17
CA ILE A 76 -13.36 0.98 -5.23
C ILE A 76 -13.42 0.52 -6.68
N ASP A 77 -14.08 1.26 -7.56
CA ASP A 77 -14.19 0.89 -8.96
C ASP A 77 -12.82 0.96 -9.66
N THR A 78 -12.05 2.04 -9.45
CA THR A 78 -10.65 2.17 -9.90
C THR A 78 -9.78 1.02 -9.40
N ALA A 79 -9.79 0.74 -8.09
CA ALA A 79 -8.98 -0.34 -7.52
C ALA A 79 -9.41 -1.73 -8.05
N ARG A 80 -10.67 -1.91 -8.43
CA ARG A 80 -11.14 -3.13 -9.10
C ARG A 80 -10.62 -3.23 -10.53
N GLU A 81 -10.64 -2.13 -11.28
CA GLU A 81 -10.16 -2.06 -12.67
C GLU A 81 -8.66 -2.39 -12.78
N HIS A 82 -7.87 -1.95 -11.81
CA HIS A 82 -6.45 -2.27 -11.72
C HIS A 82 -6.17 -3.68 -11.16
N GLY A 83 -7.17 -4.38 -10.61
CA GLY A 83 -6.99 -5.70 -10.01
C GLY A 83 -6.42 -5.69 -8.59
N TRP A 84 -6.42 -4.54 -7.90
CA TRP A 84 -5.89 -4.42 -6.54
C TRP A 84 -6.87 -4.91 -5.47
N LEU A 85 -8.17 -4.79 -5.73
CA LEU A 85 -9.19 -5.30 -4.81
C LEU A 85 -9.23 -6.81 -4.85
N GLN A 86 -9.17 -7.42 -3.66
CA GLN A 86 -9.20 -8.88 -3.48
C GLN A 86 -8.08 -9.62 -4.21
N ALA A 87 -6.95 -8.95 -4.50
CA ALA A 87 -5.76 -9.62 -5.00
C ALA A 87 -5.30 -10.70 -4.01
N GLU A 88 -4.90 -11.85 -4.54
CA GLU A 88 -4.31 -12.98 -3.81
C GLU A 88 -2.77 -12.90 -3.84
N PHE A 89 -2.10 -13.69 -3.00
CA PHE A 89 -0.64 -13.62 -2.87
C PHE A 89 0.12 -13.96 -4.15
N ASP A 90 -0.44 -14.80 -5.02
CA ASP A 90 0.15 -15.23 -6.29
C ASP A 90 -0.23 -14.33 -7.48
N ASP A 91 -1.03 -13.29 -7.26
CA ASP A 91 -1.38 -12.33 -8.30
C ASP A 91 -0.19 -11.40 -8.63
N PRO A 92 0.09 -11.12 -9.92
CA PRO A 92 1.10 -10.15 -10.32
C PRO A 92 0.86 -8.76 -9.73
N GLU A 93 -0.40 -8.35 -9.62
CA GLU A 93 -0.79 -7.07 -9.04
C GLU A 93 -0.40 -7.01 -7.57
N PHE A 94 -0.65 -8.07 -6.80
CA PHE A 94 -0.23 -8.12 -5.39
C PHE A 94 1.29 -8.16 -5.26
N THR A 95 1.98 -8.89 -6.14
CA THR A 95 3.45 -8.86 -6.24
C THR A 95 3.94 -7.42 -6.38
N GLY A 96 3.37 -6.63 -7.29
CA GLY A 96 3.68 -5.20 -7.41
C GLY A 96 3.39 -4.42 -6.13
N LEU A 97 2.18 -4.56 -5.56
CA LEU A 97 1.77 -3.87 -4.34
C LEU A 97 2.67 -4.18 -3.14
N ASN A 98 3.05 -5.45 -2.92
CA ASN A 98 3.93 -5.88 -1.84
C ASN A 98 5.31 -5.18 -1.93
N THR A 99 5.91 -5.16 -3.13
CA THR A 99 7.14 -4.41 -3.37
C THR A 99 6.97 -2.92 -3.08
N LEU A 100 5.87 -2.31 -3.53
CA LEU A 100 5.61 -0.89 -3.30
C LEU A 100 5.41 -0.59 -1.81
N VAL A 101 4.72 -1.44 -1.05
CA VAL A 101 4.62 -1.31 0.42
C VAL A 101 6.00 -1.34 1.06
N ALA A 102 6.84 -2.33 0.73
CA ALA A 102 8.23 -2.41 1.23
C ALA A 102 9.01 -1.12 0.91
N ASN A 103 8.84 -0.59 -0.30
CA ASN A 103 9.45 0.68 -0.72
C ASN A 103 8.92 1.87 0.07
N VAL A 104 7.63 1.96 0.41
CA VAL A 104 7.13 3.02 1.30
C VAL A 104 7.82 2.98 2.66
N PHE A 105 8.11 1.79 3.22
CA PHE A 105 8.86 1.72 4.46
C PHE A 105 10.32 2.16 4.29
N SER A 106 10.99 1.69 3.24
CA SER A 106 12.45 1.73 3.10
C SER A 106 12.99 2.97 2.37
N GLY A 107 12.34 3.47 1.31
CA GLY A 107 12.85 4.58 0.49
C GLY A 107 11.82 5.63 0.09
N GLY A 108 10.53 5.29 0.12
CA GLY A 108 9.42 6.12 -0.32
C GLY A 108 8.62 6.77 0.81
N SER A 109 7.48 7.35 0.42
CA SER A 109 6.51 7.97 1.32
C SER A 109 5.11 7.98 0.73
N ILE A 110 4.09 8.16 1.57
CA ILE A 110 2.73 8.50 1.16
C ILE A 110 2.38 9.84 1.82
N ALA A 111 1.93 10.83 1.05
CA ALA A 111 1.52 12.12 1.59
C ALA A 111 0.28 12.01 2.49
N ASP A 112 0.26 12.70 3.63
CA ASP A 112 -0.82 12.62 4.63
C ASP A 112 -2.13 13.24 4.12
N GLU A 113 -2.04 14.38 3.42
CA GLU A 113 -3.21 15.13 2.99
C GLU A 113 -3.93 14.50 1.79
N TYR A 114 -3.16 13.91 0.87
CA TYR A 114 -3.67 13.50 -0.44
C TYR A 114 -3.36 12.04 -0.81
N TYR A 115 -2.73 11.27 0.08
CA TYR A 115 -2.40 9.85 -0.16
C TYR A 115 -1.59 9.62 -1.45
N ARG A 116 -0.80 10.58 -1.90
CA ARG A 116 0.04 10.39 -3.08
C ARG A 116 1.34 9.70 -2.67
N PRO A 117 1.63 8.50 -3.20
CA PRO A 117 2.90 7.85 -2.97
C PRO A 117 4.02 8.46 -3.81
N SER A 118 5.25 8.39 -3.31
CA SER A 118 6.49 8.62 -4.07
C SER A 118 7.54 7.59 -3.64
N PHE A 119 8.37 7.18 -4.59
CA PHE A 119 9.35 6.11 -4.39
C PHE A 119 10.72 6.59 -4.87
N VAL A 120 11.71 6.59 -3.97
CA VAL A 120 13.09 6.90 -4.34
C VAL A 120 13.65 5.73 -5.14
N LEU A 121 14.24 6.03 -6.30
CA LEU A 121 14.96 5.07 -7.11
C LEU A 121 16.34 4.83 -6.48
N ASN A 122 16.74 3.57 -6.41
CA ASN A 122 18.05 3.19 -5.93
C ASN A 122 19.13 3.49 -6.99
N HIS A 123 20.36 3.07 -6.75
CA HIS A 123 21.48 3.31 -7.66
C HIS A 123 21.32 2.72 -9.07
N ARG A 124 20.33 1.83 -9.29
CA ARG A 124 19.99 1.29 -10.62
C ARG A 124 19.14 2.24 -11.46
N GLY A 125 18.61 3.33 -10.89
CA GLY A 125 17.83 4.33 -11.63
C GLY A 125 16.57 3.73 -12.24
N GLU A 126 16.45 3.80 -13.58
CA GLU A 126 15.32 3.24 -14.33
C GLU A 126 15.26 1.71 -14.30
N ASP A 127 16.37 1.02 -13.98
CA ASP A 127 16.41 -0.44 -13.77
C ASP A 127 16.07 -0.84 -12.30
N SER A 128 15.45 0.07 -11.55
CA SER A 128 15.04 -0.17 -10.16
C SER A 128 13.83 -1.11 -10.09
N HIS A 129 13.81 -2.00 -9.10
CA HIS A 129 12.66 -2.88 -8.81
C HIS A 129 11.35 -2.11 -8.51
N VAL A 130 11.44 -0.82 -8.19
CA VAL A 130 10.28 0.07 -8.07
C VAL A 130 9.54 0.20 -9.40
N ILE A 131 10.26 0.30 -10.52
CA ILE A 131 9.68 0.42 -11.84
C ILE A 131 8.91 -0.86 -12.20
N ASP A 132 9.57 -2.01 -12.07
CA ASP A 132 8.92 -3.31 -12.26
C ASP A 132 7.66 -3.46 -11.40
N ALA A 133 7.70 -2.98 -10.15
CA ALA A 133 6.56 -3.04 -9.24
C ALA A 133 5.40 -2.13 -9.65
N LEU A 134 5.67 -0.94 -10.21
CA LEU A 134 4.65 -0.06 -10.76
C LEU A 134 4.02 -0.67 -12.02
N GLU A 135 4.82 -1.28 -12.89
CA GLU A 135 4.33 -1.98 -14.07
C GLU A 135 3.45 -3.19 -13.70
N LEU A 136 3.89 -4.01 -12.74
CA LEU A 136 3.11 -5.14 -12.21
C LEU A 136 1.80 -4.68 -11.58
N ALA A 137 1.82 -3.54 -10.88
CA ALA A 137 0.62 -2.92 -10.31
C ALA A 137 -0.24 -2.18 -11.36
N ARG A 138 0.18 -2.14 -12.63
CA ARG A 138 -0.50 -1.45 -13.75
C ARG A 138 -0.64 0.05 -13.57
N VAL A 139 0.39 0.67 -12.99
CA VAL A 139 0.41 2.09 -12.65
C VAL A 139 1.37 2.83 -13.56
N ASP A 140 0.86 3.83 -14.28
CA ASP A 140 1.70 4.79 -15.00
C ASP A 140 2.43 5.71 -14.02
N TYR A 141 3.66 6.10 -14.37
CA TYR A 141 4.52 6.92 -13.52
C TYR A 141 5.37 7.92 -14.31
N GLU A 142 5.87 8.93 -13.61
CA GLU A 142 6.92 9.82 -14.08
C GLU A 142 8.14 9.72 -13.16
N VAL A 143 9.33 9.88 -13.74
CA VAL A 143 10.59 9.99 -12.98
C VAL A 143 10.95 11.46 -12.85
N ILE A 144 11.21 11.89 -11.62
CA ILE A 144 11.57 13.27 -11.30
C ILE A 144 13.00 13.29 -10.75
N ASP A 145 13.88 13.99 -11.47
CA ASP A 145 15.26 14.27 -11.06
C ASP A 145 15.28 15.28 -9.91
N ASP A 146 15.71 14.83 -8.72
CA ASP A 146 15.86 15.69 -7.56
C ASP A 146 17.30 16.25 -7.46
N ARG A 147 17.45 17.43 -8.06
CA ARG A 147 18.72 18.14 -8.19
C ARG A 147 19.35 18.62 -6.87
N ASP A 148 18.70 18.42 -5.72
CA ASP A 148 19.19 18.81 -4.40
C ASP A 148 19.98 17.70 -3.67
N GLY A 149 20.50 16.71 -4.43
CA GLY A 149 21.34 15.63 -3.88
C GLY A 149 20.54 14.49 -3.25
N ARG A 150 19.26 14.38 -3.58
CA ARG A 150 18.42 13.21 -3.31
C ARG A 150 18.41 12.32 -4.56
N GLY A 151 18.08 11.04 -4.38
CA GLY A 151 17.90 10.15 -5.52
C GLY A 151 16.66 10.54 -6.32
N ASP A 152 16.65 10.21 -7.60
CA ASP A 152 15.49 10.37 -8.48
C ASP A 152 14.26 9.68 -7.86
N GLU A 153 13.07 10.23 -8.08
CA GLU A 153 11.83 9.66 -7.56
C GLU A 153 10.91 9.22 -8.69
N ALA A 154 10.39 8.00 -8.60
CA ALA A 154 9.22 7.59 -9.37
C ALA A 154 7.94 8.03 -8.64
N ARG A 155 7.06 8.72 -9.39
CA ARG A 155 5.77 9.20 -8.90
C ARG A 155 4.65 8.70 -9.80
N PRO A 156 3.71 7.91 -9.25
CA PRO A 156 2.48 7.54 -9.97
C PRO A 156 1.73 8.75 -10.49
N THR A 157 1.22 8.65 -11.72
CA THR A 157 0.52 9.75 -12.40
C THR A 157 -0.99 9.63 -12.21
N GLU A 158 -1.63 8.75 -12.98
CA GLU A 158 -3.06 8.44 -12.90
C GLU A 158 -3.36 7.58 -11.66
N ASP A 159 -4.54 7.77 -11.06
CA ASP A 159 -5.03 7.03 -9.89
C ASP A 159 -4.08 6.97 -8.67
N SER A 160 -3.04 7.82 -8.64
CA SER A 160 -1.99 7.83 -7.60
C SER A 160 -2.54 7.92 -6.18
N THR A 161 -3.57 8.73 -5.96
CA THR A 161 -4.25 8.84 -4.67
C THR A 161 -4.97 7.54 -4.28
N VAL A 162 -5.55 6.80 -5.23
CA VAL A 162 -6.21 5.51 -4.97
C VAL A 162 -5.16 4.46 -4.64
N LEU A 163 -4.05 4.40 -5.40
CA LEU A 163 -2.93 3.52 -5.11
C LEU A 163 -2.39 3.74 -3.69
N GLY A 164 -2.09 4.98 -3.30
CA GLY A 164 -1.57 5.24 -1.95
C GLY A 164 -2.55 4.86 -0.84
N ARG A 165 -3.86 4.91 -1.08
CA ARG A 165 -4.87 4.40 -0.14
C ARG A 165 -4.90 2.88 -0.08
N VAL A 166 -4.73 2.20 -1.20
CA VAL A 166 -4.56 0.73 -1.24
C VAL A 166 -3.31 0.31 -0.47
N LEU A 167 -2.17 0.98 -0.69
CA LEU A 167 -0.95 0.71 0.06
C LEU A 167 -1.14 0.96 1.56
N ALA A 168 -1.88 2.01 1.94
CA ALA A 168 -2.22 2.28 3.34
C ALA A 168 -3.11 1.18 3.96
N VAL A 169 -4.07 0.63 3.20
CA VAL A 169 -4.87 -0.53 3.64
C VAL A 169 -3.97 -1.75 3.87
N LEU A 170 -2.97 -1.95 3.02
CA LEU A 170 -1.94 -2.97 3.17
C LEU A 170 -0.93 -2.66 4.29
N GLY A 171 -1.13 -1.60 5.08
CA GLY A 171 -0.29 -1.28 6.25
C GLY A 171 0.91 -0.38 5.94
N ALA A 172 1.03 0.17 4.73
CA ALA A 172 2.05 1.17 4.44
C ALA A 172 1.80 2.45 5.27
N PRO A 173 2.84 3.04 5.89
CA PRO A 173 2.67 4.24 6.70
C PRO A 173 2.35 5.47 5.85
N VAL A 174 1.41 6.28 6.33
CA VAL A 174 0.99 7.54 5.70
C VAL A 174 1.57 8.72 6.47
N GLY A 175 2.20 9.65 5.78
CA GLY A 175 2.87 10.82 6.37
C GLY A 175 4.28 10.53 6.93
N ALA A 176 4.74 11.40 7.82
CA ALA A 176 6.12 11.34 8.34
C ALA A 176 6.34 10.12 9.25
N LYS A 177 7.03 9.10 8.73
CA LYS A 177 7.34 7.85 9.44
C LYS A 177 8.06 8.02 10.79
N SER A 178 8.79 9.12 11.00
CA SER A 178 9.56 9.36 12.25
C SER A 178 8.69 9.79 13.43
N ASN A 179 7.48 10.30 13.16
CA ASN A 179 6.54 10.77 14.17
C ASN A 179 5.47 9.71 14.50
N GLN A 180 5.65 8.48 14.00
CA GLN A 180 4.67 7.41 14.06
C GLN A 180 5.26 6.18 14.74
N ARG A 181 4.38 5.40 15.37
CA ARG A 181 4.74 4.07 15.87
C ARG A 181 4.41 3.07 14.77
N LEU A 182 5.45 2.59 14.09
CA LEU A 182 5.31 1.66 12.98
C LEU A 182 5.11 0.22 13.47
N SER A 183 4.50 -0.57 12.61
CA SER A 183 4.45 -2.04 12.63
C SER A 183 4.64 -2.54 11.20
N LEU A 184 5.09 -3.78 11.04
CA LEU A 184 5.09 -4.41 9.72
C LEU A 184 3.65 -4.64 9.24
N PRO A 185 3.44 -4.77 7.91
CA PRO A 185 2.17 -5.20 7.37
C PRO A 185 1.70 -6.53 7.97
N SER A 186 0.47 -6.57 8.49
CA SER A 186 -0.05 -7.76 9.18
C SER A 186 -0.19 -8.97 8.25
N TYR A 187 -0.39 -8.76 6.95
CA TYR A 187 -0.48 -9.87 6.00
C TYR A 187 0.81 -10.70 5.92
N LEU A 188 1.96 -10.13 6.30
CA LEU A 188 3.23 -10.87 6.30
C LEU A 188 3.26 -12.01 7.32
N GLU A 189 2.41 -12.00 8.33
CA GLU A 189 2.32 -13.10 9.32
C GLU A 189 1.80 -14.40 8.69
N GLU A 190 0.93 -14.29 7.68
CA GLU A 190 0.28 -15.41 6.99
C GLU A 190 0.76 -15.58 5.55
N ALA A 191 1.66 -14.69 5.10
CA ALA A 191 2.14 -14.68 3.73
C ALA A 191 3.07 -15.86 3.42
N PRO A 192 2.98 -16.43 2.21
CA PRO A 192 3.97 -17.38 1.69
C PRO A 192 5.42 -16.85 1.74
N ASP A 193 6.39 -17.77 1.73
CA ASP A 193 7.82 -17.46 1.87
C ASP A 193 8.32 -16.49 0.79
N ASP A 194 7.88 -16.66 -0.46
CA ASP A 194 8.24 -15.82 -1.60
C ASP A 194 7.74 -14.38 -1.45
N VAL A 195 6.54 -14.16 -0.90
CA VAL A 195 6.01 -12.82 -0.59
C VAL A 195 6.85 -12.13 0.49
N ARG A 196 7.23 -12.87 1.53
CA ARG A 196 8.06 -12.35 2.64
C ARG A 196 9.49 -12.05 2.16
N GLU A 197 10.05 -12.94 1.37
CA GLU A 197 11.33 -12.77 0.67
C GLU A 197 11.34 -11.50 -0.16
N GLN A 198 10.33 -11.33 -1.02
CA GLN A 198 10.19 -10.17 -1.88
C GLN A 198 10.14 -8.86 -1.09
N PHE A 199 9.36 -8.82 0.00
CA PHE A 199 9.30 -7.65 0.88
C PHE A 199 10.68 -7.33 1.48
N ALA A 200 11.35 -8.34 2.04
CA ALA A 200 12.66 -8.18 2.66
C ALA A 200 13.73 -7.72 1.66
N TYR A 201 13.72 -8.26 0.44
CA TYR A 201 14.65 -7.86 -0.62
C TYR A 201 14.45 -6.41 -1.05
N ALA A 202 13.22 -6.00 -1.36
CA ALA A 202 12.91 -4.61 -1.71
C ALA A 202 13.30 -3.64 -0.57
N TYR A 203 13.16 -4.06 0.68
CA TYR A 203 13.61 -3.28 1.82
C TYR A 203 15.14 -3.11 1.85
N LEU A 204 15.86 -4.22 1.73
CA LEU A 204 17.31 -4.25 1.83
C LEU A 204 17.98 -3.50 0.67
N GLU A 205 17.45 -3.60 -0.56
CA GLU A 205 17.99 -2.86 -1.70
C GLU A 205 18.03 -1.33 -1.47
N ASN A 206 17.12 -0.79 -0.65
CA ASN A 206 17.05 0.63 -0.36
C ASN A 206 17.82 1.05 0.90
N ARG A 207 18.07 0.13 1.84
CA ARG A 207 18.52 0.48 3.20
C ARG A 207 19.77 -0.23 3.67
N ALA A 208 20.13 -1.34 3.05
CA ALA A 208 21.33 -2.06 3.38
C ALA A 208 22.57 -1.25 2.95
N ILE A 209 23.51 -1.12 3.88
CA ILE A 209 24.82 -0.55 3.61
C ILE A 209 25.83 -1.70 3.61
N GLU A 210 26.54 -1.84 2.50
CA GLU A 210 27.72 -2.70 2.39
C GLU A 210 28.95 -2.02 3.02
N HIS A 211 29.76 -2.80 3.72
CA HIS A 211 31.01 -2.31 4.29
C HIS A 211 32.19 -2.79 3.44
N GLU A 212 33.07 -1.87 3.05
CA GLU A 212 34.28 -2.22 2.31
C GLU A 212 35.09 -3.31 3.05
N GLY A 213 35.37 -4.40 2.34
CA GLY A 213 36.14 -5.54 2.88
C GLY A 213 35.36 -6.49 3.79
N LYS A 214 34.04 -6.30 3.99
CA LYS A 214 33.18 -7.24 4.71
C LYS A 214 31.89 -7.49 3.94
N ALA A 215 31.57 -8.77 3.72
CA ALA A 215 30.31 -9.15 3.08
C ALA A 215 29.08 -9.06 4.02
N THR A 216 29.17 -8.33 5.13
CA THR A 216 28.06 -8.07 6.06
C THR A 216 27.28 -6.84 5.62
N LEU A 217 25.96 -6.89 5.74
CA LEU A 217 25.08 -5.73 5.55
C LEU A 217 24.69 -5.12 6.88
N THR A 218 24.41 -3.82 6.88
CA THR A 218 23.83 -3.13 8.04
C THR A 218 22.68 -2.24 7.61
N VAL A 219 21.58 -2.30 8.35
CA VAL A 219 20.46 -1.36 8.25
C VAL A 219 20.42 -0.55 9.55
N ARG A 220 20.37 0.78 9.42
CA ARG A 220 20.23 1.69 10.57
C ARG A 220 19.08 2.65 10.33
N GLU A 221 18.13 2.69 11.27
CA GLU A 221 16.99 3.60 11.18
C GLU A 221 16.66 4.30 12.49
N ASP A 222 16.05 5.47 12.39
CA ASP A 222 15.46 6.19 13.52
C ASP A 222 13.95 5.91 13.57
N ARG A 223 13.61 4.70 14.05
CA ARG A 223 12.23 4.18 14.18
C ARG A 223 11.99 3.59 15.57
N ASN A 224 10.73 3.29 15.88
CA ASN A 224 10.39 2.61 17.13
C ASN A 224 11.04 1.23 17.21
N ARG A 225 11.54 0.88 18.40
CA ARG A 225 12.31 -0.34 18.65
C ARG A 225 11.57 -1.63 18.26
N THR A 226 10.30 -1.76 18.64
CA THR A 226 9.49 -2.95 18.32
C THR A 226 9.46 -3.23 16.83
N TYR A 227 9.26 -2.20 16.00
CA TYR A 227 9.30 -2.36 14.54
C TYR A 227 10.66 -2.85 14.03
N LEU A 228 11.77 -2.37 14.59
CA LEU A 228 13.11 -2.82 14.19
C LEU A 228 13.40 -4.25 14.64
N GLU A 229 12.87 -4.66 15.80
CA GLU A 229 12.93 -6.05 16.26
C GLU A 229 12.13 -6.97 15.34
N ASP A 230 10.90 -6.59 14.97
CA ASP A 230 10.05 -7.34 14.05
C ASP A 230 10.66 -7.43 12.64
N LEU A 231 11.22 -6.32 12.13
CA LEU A 231 11.94 -6.29 10.86
C LEU A 231 13.18 -7.18 10.87
N ALA A 232 13.95 -7.16 11.97
CA ALA A 232 15.10 -8.04 12.10
C ALA A 232 14.69 -9.51 12.10
N ALA A 233 13.59 -9.86 12.79
CA ALA A 233 13.06 -11.21 12.82
C ALA A 233 12.56 -11.68 11.43
N LEU A 234 11.89 -10.80 10.68
CA LEU A 234 11.49 -11.08 9.29
C LEU A 234 12.71 -11.39 8.41
N ILE A 235 13.74 -10.54 8.47
CA ILE A 235 14.95 -10.74 7.65
C ILE A 235 15.72 -12.00 8.09
N ASP A 236 15.74 -12.30 9.40
CA ASP A 236 16.36 -13.52 9.93
C ASP A 236 15.66 -14.79 9.42
N ASP A 237 14.32 -14.82 9.45
CA ASP A 237 13.52 -15.94 8.96
C ASP A 237 13.76 -16.18 7.46
N VAL A 238 13.69 -15.11 6.67
CA VAL A 238 13.94 -15.14 5.22
C VAL A 238 15.37 -15.58 4.89
N ALA A 239 16.36 -15.14 5.67
CA ALA A 239 17.75 -15.54 5.44
C ALA A 239 18.07 -16.98 5.91
N GLY A 240 17.18 -17.60 6.70
CA GLY A 240 17.49 -18.87 7.38
C GLY A 240 18.46 -18.70 8.56
N GLY A 241 18.48 -17.51 9.17
CA GLY A 241 19.30 -17.15 10.33
C GLY A 241 20.46 -16.18 10.02
N GLY A 242 21.12 -15.72 11.07
CA GLY A 242 22.35 -14.92 10.97
C GLY A 242 22.11 -13.42 10.85
N VAL A 243 20.96 -12.94 11.34
CA VAL A 243 20.61 -11.53 11.48
C VAL A 243 20.47 -11.18 12.96
N GLU A 244 21.08 -10.06 13.36
CA GLU A 244 21.04 -9.61 14.75
C GLU A 244 20.60 -8.15 14.85
N PHE A 245 19.64 -7.86 15.74
CA PHE A 245 19.31 -6.50 16.13
C PHE A 245 20.14 -6.05 17.34
N ARG A 246 20.90 -4.96 17.17
CA ARG A 246 21.82 -4.39 18.18
C ARG A 246 21.58 -2.90 18.35
N GLU A 247 20.99 -2.51 19.48
CA GLU A 247 20.62 -1.13 19.85
C GLU A 247 19.70 -0.42 18.84
N ARG A 248 20.23 -0.10 17.65
CA ARG A 248 19.56 0.56 16.51
C ARG A 248 19.96 0.00 15.14
N ASP A 249 20.86 -0.99 15.12
CA ASP A 249 21.42 -1.57 13.91
C ASP A 249 20.87 -2.98 13.73
N ILE A 250 20.38 -3.29 12.53
CA ILE A 250 20.13 -4.66 12.09
C ILE A 250 21.37 -5.07 11.31
N VAL A 251 22.08 -6.09 11.80
CA VAL A 251 23.32 -6.60 11.20
C VAL A 251 23.04 -7.94 10.56
N VAL A 252 23.22 -8.03 9.25
CA VAL A 252 23.09 -9.27 8.48
C VAL A 252 24.48 -9.85 8.27
N SER A 253 24.69 -11.08 8.71
CA SER A 253 25.97 -11.80 8.57
C SER A 253 26.34 -12.01 7.09
N ALA A 254 27.61 -12.31 6.83
CA ALA A 254 28.08 -12.56 5.47
C ALA A 254 27.47 -13.81 4.83
N ASP A 255 27.17 -14.84 5.62
CA ASP A 255 26.50 -16.05 5.13
C ASP A 255 25.02 -15.78 4.82
N ALA A 256 24.33 -15.07 5.72
CA ALA A 256 22.96 -14.63 5.52
C ALA A 256 22.82 -13.73 4.27
N ALA A 257 23.71 -12.77 4.08
CA ALA A 257 23.73 -11.92 2.89
C ALA A 257 23.88 -12.74 1.59
N ARG A 258 24.73 -13.78 1.60
CA ARG A 258 24.86 -14.70 0.45
C ARG A 258 23.61 -15.53 0.21
N GLN A 259 22.92 -15.97 1.26
CA GLN A 259 21.69 -16.76 1.16
C GLN A 259 20.52 -15.92 0.64
N LEU A 260 20.44 -14.67 1.10
CA LEU A 260 19.57 -13.63 0.57
C LEU A 260 19.91 -13.25 -0.89
N GLY A 261 20.97 -13.83 -1.47
CA GLY A 261 21.39 -13.57 -2.84
C GLY A 261 21.79 -12.11 -3.08
N THR A 262 22.22 -11.39 -2.04
CA THR A 262 22.15 -9.91 -1.97
C THR A 262 22.57 -9.20 -3.25
N VAL A 263 21.62 -8.39 -3.73
CA VAL A 263 21.76 -7.02 -4.23
C VAL A 263 22.99 -6.82 -5.12
N ARG A 264 22.82 -6.95 -6.43
CA ARG A 264 23.83 -6.54 -7.43
C ARG A 264 23.54 -5.21 -8.08
#